data_AF-A0A7S4MKL7-F1
#
_entry.id   AF-A0A7S4MKL7-F1
#
_cell.length_a   1.000
_cell.length_b   1.000
_cell.length_c   1.000
_cell.angle_alpha   90.00
_cell.angle_beta   90.00
_cell.angle_gamma   90.00
#
_symmetry.space_group_name_H-M   'P 1'
#
loop_
_entity.id
_entity.type
_entity.pdbx_description
1 polymer ?
#
loop_
_entity_poly.entity_id
_entity_poly.type
_entity_poly.pdbx_seq_one_letter_code
_entity_poly.pdbx_strand_id
1 'polypeptide(L)'
;VSFGGDGDFSHQAMINCINAKLSNDLGNLAYRTLAFAYKHCDGLTPTPAALTAADEEMLDAARGLLPTLRGLVDDLQLHRVTAQTNAVVQQANRYIDTQAPWALRKTDQERMQTVLWVLMETLRHVGLVSLPVTPTLAATLLDQLAVPTDGRMFASLEPGTGSELVGGTPLPEPSVIIPRYQPPETPADAPPTAAQPAAAPAPSLPALEGPEMEALEERVRAQGEAVRALKAAGGDDDALGAAVASLLELKAQLPDGHELKGGGRKKKKKKNAPAPA
;
A
#
# COMPACT_ATOMS: atom_id res chain seq x y z
N VAL A 1 14.27 -14.81 6.24
CA VAL A 1 15.09 -16.02 6.48
C VAL A 1 15.06 -16.85 5.21
N SER A 2 16.22 -17.29 4.71
CA SER A 2 16.29 -18.22 3.58
C SER A 2 15.84 -19.61 4.03
N PHE A 3 15.17 -20.34 3.15
CA PHE A 3 14.80 -21.72 3.44
C PHE A 3 16.08 -22.57 3.68
N GLY A 4 16.12 -23.33 4.78
CA GLY A 4 17.28 -24.15 5.17
C GLY A 4 18.26 -23.53 6.17
N GLY A 5 18.10 -22.26 6.53
CA GLY A 5 18.81 -21.65 7.66
C GLY A 5 17.94 -21.55 8.91
N ASP A 6 18.58 -21.36 10.07
CA ASP A 6 17.86 -21.10 11.32
C ASP A 6 17.08 -19.78 11.23
N GLY A 7 15.84 -19.81 11.71
CA GLY A 7 14.96 -18.64 11.69
C GLY A 7 14.71 -18.10 13.09
N ASP A 8 15.03 -16.82 13.29
CA ASP A 8 14.67 -16.12 14.52
C ASP A 8 13.21 -15.64 14.45
N PHE A 9 12.38 -16.19 15.35
CA PHE A 9 11.02 -15.72 15.50
C PHE A 9 10.98 -14.46 16.37
N SER A 10 10.30 -13.42 15.87
CA SER A 10 10.04 -12.19 16.61
C SER A 10 8.57 -11.81 16.46
N HIS A 11 7.88 -11.64 17.59
CA HIS A 11 6.51 -11.14 17.62
C HIS A 11 6.41 -9.79 16.90
N GLN A 12 7.36 -8.88 17.12
CA GLN A 12 7.37 -7.57 16.47
C GLN A 12 7.54 -7.70 14.95
N ALA A 13 8.43 -8.59 14.49
CA ALA A 13 8.62 -8.83 13.07
C ALA A 13 7.36 -9.42 12.41
N MET A 14 6.66 -10.33 13.10
CA MET A 14 5.38 -10.87 12.66
C MET A 14 4.32 -9.78 12.55
N ILE A 15 4.17 -8.93 13.57
CA ILE A 15 3.21 -7.81 13.58
C ILE A 15 3.50 -6.85 12.42
N ASN A 16 4.77 -6.49 12.22
CA ASN A 16 5.19 -5.63 11.13
C ASN A 16 4.89 -6.27 9.77
N CYS A 17 5.12 -7.57 9.61
CA CYS A 17 4.79 -8.30 8.38
C CYS A 17 3.29 -8.28 8.09
N ILE A 18 2.45 -8.58 9.09
CA ILE A 18 0.99 -8.55 8.95
C ILE A 18 0.51 -7.15 8.58
N ASN A 19 0.95 -6.14 9.32
CA ASN A 19 0.46 -4.77 9.13
C ASN A 19 0.98 -4.15 7.83
N ALA A 20 2.25 -4.32 7.49
CA ALA A 20 2.81 -3.72 6.28
C ALA A 20 2.39 -4.47 5.01
N LYS A 21 2.65 -5.79 4.93
CA LYS A 21 2.46 -6.53 3.67
C LYS A 21 1.03 -6.99 3.45
N LEU A 22 0.35 -7.44 4.50
CA LEU A 22 -1.01 -7.95 4.36
C LEU A 22 -2.02 -6.79 4.45
N SER A 23 -2.01 -6.03 5.55
CA SER A 23 -3.03 -5.02 5.78
C SER A 23 -2.83 -3.78 4.89
N ASN A 24 -1.65 -3.16 4.91
CA ASN A 24 -1.42 -1.91 4.19
C ASN A 24 -1.25 -2.11 2.67
N ASP A 25 -0.49 -3.11 2.23
CA ASP A 25 -0.23 -3.29 0.80
C ASP A 25 -1.40 -3.99 0.08
N LEU A 26 -1.73 -5.22 0.47
CA LEU A 26 -2.77 -6.02 -0.21
C LEU A 26 -4.20 -5.62 0.21
N GLY A 27 -4.46 -5.55 1.51
CA GLY A 27 -5.79 -5.33 2.07
C GLY A 27 -6.36 -3.97 1.69
N ASN A 28 -5.55 -2.92 1.85
CA ASN A 28 -5.94 -1.57 1.44
C ASN A 28 -6.13 -1.46 -0.08
N LEU A 29 -5.26 -2.09 -0.89
CA LEU A 29 -5.42 -2.12 -2.35
C LEU A 29 -6.74 -2.79 -2.77
N ALA A 30 -7.03 -3.96 -2.20
CA ALA A 30 -8.28 -4.68 -2.47
C ALA A 30 -9.48 -3.84 -2.08
N TYR A 31 -9.51 -3.32 -0.84
CA TYR A 31 -10.63 -2.51 -0.35
C TYR A 31 -10.82 -1.24 -1.18
N ARG A 32 -9.77 -0.45 -1.44
CA ARG A 32 -9.89 0.80 -2.21
C ARG A 32 -10.35 0.56 -3.64
N THR A 33 -9.86 -0.50 -4.28
CA THR A 33 -10.26 -0.85 -5.65
C THR A 33 -11.73 -1.26 -5.68
N LEU A 34 -12.13 -2.20 -4.81
CA LEU A 34 -13.50 -2.74 -4.77
C LEU A 34 -14.51 -1.70 -4.30
N ALA A 35 -14.22 -0.92 -3.26
CA ALA A 35 -15.08 0.16 -2.80
C ALA A 35 -15.30 1.21 -3.88
N PHE A 36 -14.26 1.54 -4.64
CA PHE A 36 -14.36 2.51 -5.72
C PHE A 36 -15.13 1.94 -6.92
N ALA A 37 -14.87 0.69 -7.31
CA ALA A 37 -15.62 -0.01 -8.35
C ALA A 37 -17.10 -0.15 -8.01
N TYR A 38 -17.43 -0.67 -6.83
CA TYR A 38 -18.79 -0.84 -6.35
C TYR A 38 -19.58 0.48 -6.38
N LYS A 39 -18.96 1.57 -5.92
CA LYS A 39 -19.60 2.88 -5.87
C LYS A 39 -19.80 3.53 -7.25
N HIS A 40 -18.95 3.24 -8.21
CA HIS A 40 -18.89 3.96 -9.49
C HIS A 40 -19.22 3.12 -10.73
N CYS A 41 -19.50 1.84 -10.52
CA CYS A 41 -19.91 0.88 -11.54
C CYS A 41 -21.19 0.13 -11.11
N ASP A 42 -22.07 0.80 -10.35
CA ASP A 42 -23.39 0.29 -9.93
C ASP A 42 -23.37 -1.06 -9.20
N GLY A 43 -22.32 -1.32 -8.40
CA GLY A 43 -22.14 -2.59 -7.72
C GLY A 43 -21.81 -3.76 -8.68
N LEU A 44 -21.35 -3.47 -9.89
CA LEU A 44 -20.98 -4.46 -10.89
C LEU A 44 -19.47 -4.44 -11.16
N THR A 45 -18.97 -5.59 -11.62
CA THR A 45 -17.61 -5.72 -12.14
C THR A 45 -17.46 -4.77 -13.33
N PRO A 46 -16.45 -3.87 -13.33
CA PRO A 46 -16.24 -2.94 -14.43
C PRO A 46 -16.03 -3.67 -15.76
N THR A 47 -16.48 -3.08 -16.87
CA THR A 47 -16.21 -3.65 -18.20
C THR A 47 -14.98 -2.96 -18.80
N PRO A 48 -13.89 -3.70 -19.12
CA PRO A 48 -12.70 -3.10 -19.70
C PRO A 48 -12.96 -2.72 -21.16
N ALA A 49 -12.35 -1.61 -21.58
CA ALA A 49 -12.23 -1.23 -22.98
C ALA A 49 -10.84 -1.63 -23.52
N ALA A 50 -10.40 -0.98 -24.60
CA ALA A 50 -9.07 -1.22 -25.16
C ALA A 50 -7.97 -0.97 -24.12
N LEU A 51 -7.09 -1.96 -23.95
CA LEU A 51 -5.97 -1.90 -23.02
C LEU A 51 -4.85 -1.02 -23.58
N THR A 52 -4.28 -0.20 -22.71
CA THR A 52 -3.08 0.57 -22.97
C THR A 52 -1.83 -0.24 -22.63
N ALA A 53 -0.65 0.22 -23.06
CA ALA A 53 0.61 -0.43 -22.72
C ALA A 53 0.83 -0.59 -21.20
N ALA A 54 0.40 0.39 -20.40
CA ALA A 54 0.51 0.31 -18.94
C ALA A 54 -0.43 -0.73 -18.32
N ASP A 55 -1.56 -1.01 -18.97
CA ASP A 55 -2.50 -2.04 -18.52
C ASP A 55 -1.94 -3.43 -18.80
N GLU A 56 -1.43 -3.62 -20.02
CA GLU A 56 -0.80 -4.89 -20.41
C GLU A 56 0.43 -5.17 -19.56
N GLU A 57 1.26 -4.17 -19.23
CA GLU A 57 2.40 -4.36 -18.33
C GLU A 57 1.96 -4.86 -16.93
N MET A 58 0.85 -4.33 -16.40
CA MET A 58 0.31 -4.76 -15.12
C MET A 58 -0.26 -6.18 -15.20
N LEU A 59 -1.03 -6.48 -16.26
CA LEU A 59 -1.60 -7.80 -16.48
C LEU A 59 -0.53 -8.85 -16.75
N ASP A 60 0.54 -8.52 -17.47
CA ASP A 60 1.64 -9.42 -17.76
C ASP A 60 2.42 -9.77 -16.49
N ALA A 61 2.61 -8.80 -15.58
CA ALA A 61 3.17 -9.09 -14.26
C ALA A 61 2.27 -10.06 -13.46
N ALA A 62 0.95 -9.91 -13.54
CA ALA A 62 -0.01 -10.81 -12.89
C ALA A 62 -0.03 -12.22 -13.54
N ARG A 63 -0.07 -12.30 -14.87
CA ARG A 63 0.00 -13.54 -15.67
C ARG A 63 1.32 -14.28 -15.43
N GLY A 64 2.42 -13.55 -15.25
CA GLY A 64 3.75 -14.09 -14.97
C GLY A 64 3.92 -14.68 -13.56
N LEU A 65 2.97 -14.47 -12.63
CA LEU A 65 3.08 -14.99 -11.26
C LEU A 65 3.16 -16.52 -11.25
N LEU A 66 2.12 -17.22 -11.72
CA LEU A 66 2.04 -18.67 -11.63
C LEU A 66 3.28 -19.41 -12.21
N PRO A 67 3.76 -19.11 -13.42
CA PRO A 67 4.95 -19.79 -13.96
C PRO A 67 6.21 -19.48 -13.13
N THR A 68 6.38 -18.24 -12.68
CA THR A 68 7.52 -17.85 -11.81
C THR A 68 7.46 -18.60 -10.48
N LEU A 69 6.28 -18.64 -9.85
CA LEU A 69 6.09 -19.29 -8.56
C LEU A 69 6.28 -20.81 -8.64
N ARG A 70 5.86 -21.45 -9.74
CA ARG A 70 6.07 -22.88 -9.96
C ARG A 70 7.57 -23.23 -9.93
N GLY A 71 8.41 -22.49 -10.66
CA GLY A 71 9.86 -22.69 -10.62
C GLY A 71 10.47 -22.48 -9.22
N LEU A 72 10.00 -21.45 -8.49
CA LEU A 72 10.46 -21.23 -7.11
C LEU A 72 10.06 -22.37 -6.16
N VAL A 73 8.87 -22.95 -6.34
CA VAL A 73 8.41 -24.08 -5.53
C VAL A 73 9.19 -25.35 -5.87
N ASP A 74 9.44 -25.62 -7.15
CA ASP A 74 10.25 -26.76 -7.61
C ASP A 74 11.68 -26.72 -7.03
N ASP A 75 12.24 -25.51 -6.91
CA ASP A 75 13.57 -25.26 -6.30
C ASP A 75 13.52 -25.11 -4.76
N LEU A 76 12.38 -25.34 -4.11
CA LEU A 76 12.15 -25.20 -2.66
C LEU A 76 12.45 -23.78 -2.11
N GLN A 77 12.33 -22.75 -2.95
CA GLN A 77 12.54 -21.34 -2.59
C GLN A 77 11.26 -20.67 -2.06
N LEU A 78 10.56 -21.30 -1.11
CA LEU A 78 9.25 -20.86 -0.61
C LEU A 78 9.25 -19.41 -0.06
N HIS A 79 10.34 -18.98 0.54
CA HIS A 79 10.50 -17.60 1.03
C HIS A 79 10.45 -16.54 -0.08
N ARG A 80 10.76 -16.92 -1.34
CA ARG A 80 10.67 -16.03 -2.50
C ARG A 80 9.28 -16.02 -3.13
N VAL A 81 8.47 -17.06 -2.89
CA VAL A 81 7.08 -17.13 -3.41
C VAL A 81 6.27 -15.94 -2.90
N THR A 82 6.26 -15.71 -1.59
CA THR A 82 5.53 -14.59 -0.99
C THR A 82 6.14 -13.24 -1.36
N ALA A 83 7.47 -13.17 -1.54
CA ALA A 83 8.14 -11.95 -1.99
C ALA A 83 7.73 -11.56 -3.42
N GLN A 84 7.65 -12.53 -4.33
CA GLN A 84 7.25 -12.29 -5.71
C GLN A 84 5.78 -11.89 -5.83
N THR A 85 4.88 -12.54 -5.09
CA THR A 85 3.47 -12.13 -5.01
C THR A 85 3.34 -10.69 -4.48
N ASN A 86 4.09 -10.34 -3.44
CA ASN A 86 4.06 -8.97 -2.88
C ASN A 86 4.62 -7.93 -3.86
N ALA A 87 5.60 -8.28 -4.69
CA ALA A 87 6.15 -7.37 -5.70
C ALA A 87 5.07 -6.94 -6.72
N VAL A 88 4.21 -7.87 -7.15
CA VAL A 88 3.08 -7.57 -8.04
C VAL A 88 2.04 -6.70 -7.34
N VAL A 89 1.75 -6.95 -6.05
CA VAL A 89 0.87 -6.08 -5.25
C VAL A 89 1.43 -4.65 -5.16
N GLN A 90 2.74 -4.50 -4.97
CA GLN A 90 3.38 -3.17 -4.96
C GLN A 90 3.34 -2.48 -6.33
N GLN A 91 3.48 -3.24 -7.42
CA GLN A 91 3.30 -2.71 -8.77
C GLN A 91 1.86 -2.23 -8.99
N ALA A 92 0.86 -3.01 -8.57
CA ALA A 92 -0.54 -2.63 -8.63
C ALA A 92 -0.85 -1.38 -7.80
N ASN A 93 -0.23 -1.24 -6.63
CA ASN A 93 -0.32 -0.02 -5.82
C ASN A 93 0.24 1.21 -6.56
N ARG A 94 1.38 1.09 -7.25
CA ARG A 94 1.91 2.18 -8.10
C ARG A 94 1.03 2.46 -9.32
N TYR A 95 0.47 1.41 -9.92
CA TYR A 95 -0.38 1.51 -11.10
C TYR A 95 -1.64 2.31 -10.80
N ILE A 96 -2.40 1.98 -9.74
CA ILE A 96 -3.61 2.73 -9.39
C ILE A 96 -3.31 4.20 -9.05
N ASP A 97 -2.18 4.47 -8.40
CA ASP A 97 -1.77 5.84 -8.05
C ASP A 97 -1.42 6.66 -9.30
N THR A 98 -0.77 6.02 -10.28
CA THR A 98 -0.40 6.64 -11.57
C THR A 98 -1.61 6.86 -12.46
N GLN A 99 -2.51 5.87 -12.54
CA GLN A 99 -3.71 5.92 -13.37
C GLN A 99 -4.81 6.81 -12.77
N ALA A 100 -4.77 7.02 -11.45
CA ALA A 100 -5.64 7.94 -10.71
C ALA A 100 -7.13 7.85 -11.11
N PRO A 101 -7.80 6.68 -10.92
CA PRO A 101 -9.18 6.48 -11.37
C PRO A 101 -10.19 7.48 -10.76
N TRP A 102 -9.87 8.06 -9.60
CA TRP A 102 -10.66 9.14 -8.98
C TRP A 102 -10.73 10.43 -9.81
N ALA A 103 -9.67 10.73 -10.56
CA ALA A 103 -9.66 11.85 -11.49
C ALA A 103 -10.44 11.50 -12.76
N LEU A 104 -10.21 10.28 -13.28
CA LEU A 104 -10.86 9.78 -14.50
C LEU A 104 -12.37 9.69 -14.39
N ARG A 105 -12.93 9.42 -13.20
CA ARG A 105 -14.37 9.34 -12.95
C ARG A 105 -15.20 10.48 -13.56
N LYS A 106 -14.63 11.69 -13.63
CA LYS A 106 -15.35 12.87 -14.17
C LYS A 106 -15.07 13.13 -15.65
N THR A 107 -13.98 12.60 -16.19
CA THR A 107 -13.45 12.96 -17.50
C THR A 107 -13.54 11.82 -18.51
N ASP A 108 -13.34 10.59 -18.05
CA ASP A 108 -13.28 9.39 -18.86
C ASP A 108 -13.65 8.16 -18.02
N GLN A 109 -14.95 7.84 -18.03
CA GLN A 109 -15.50 6.73 -17.24
C GLN A 109 -15.14 5.36 -17.81
N GLU A 110 -14.92 5.26 -19.12
CA GLU A 110 -14.51 4.02 -19.79
C GLU A 110 -13.06 3.66 -19.42
N ARG A 111 -12.16 4.64 -19.43
CA ARG A 111 -10.79 4.47 -18.93
C ARG A 111 -10.76 4.11 -17.45
N MET A 112 -11.56 4.79 -16.62
CA MET A 112 -11.69 4.46 -15.19
C MET A 112 -12.10 3.00 -14.99
N GLN A 113 -13.12 2.52 -15.70
CA GLN A 113 -13.56 1.13 -15.61
C GLN A 113 -12.46 0.15 -16.01
N THR A 114 -11.73 0.44 -17.08
CA THR A 114 -10.60 -0.39 -17.55
C THR A 114 -9.52 -0.51 -16.48
N VAL A 115 -9.12 0.61 -15.86
CA VAL A 115 -8.11 0.64 -14.78
C VAL A 115 -8.56 -0.21 -13.59
N LEU A 116 -9.83 -0.10 -13.19
CA LEU A 116 -10.37 -0.88 -12.07
C LEU A 116 -10.46 -2.36 -12.41
N TRP A 117 -10.85 -2.71 -13.64
CA TRP A 117 -10.88 -4.09 -14.09
C TRP A 117 -9.48 -4.71 -14.07
N VAL A 118 -8.45 -4.02 -14.59
CA VAL A 118 -7.05 -4.47 -14.57
C VAL A 118 -6.58 -4.77 -13.13
N LEU A 119 -6.91 -3.90 -12.19
CA LEU A 119 -6.59 -4.10 -10.77
C LEU A 119 -7.32 -5.29 -10.17
N MET A 120 -8.62 -5.44 -10.46
CA MET A 120 -9.41 -6.57 -9.98
C MET A 120 -8.91 -7.89 -10.55
N GLU A 121 -8.55 -7.93 -11.83
CA GLU A 121 -7.96 -9.11 -12.48
C GLU A 121 -6.58 -9.43 -11.89
N THR A 122 -5.76 -8.41 -11.63
CA THR A 122 -4.48 -8.58 -10.90
C THR A 122 -4.70 -9.17 -9.50
N LEU A 123 -5.71 -8.69 -8.77
CA LEU A 123 -6.07 -9.20 -7.45
C LEU A 123 -6.62 -10.64 -7.51
N ARG A 124 -7.32 -11.01 -8.60
CA ARG A 124 -7.76 -12.40 -8.86
C ARG A 124 -6.55 -13.33 -8.96
N HIS A 125 -5.53 -12.95 -9.75
CA HIS A 125 -4.28 -13.69 -9.85
C HIS A 125 -3.58 -13.82 -8.49
N VAL A 126 -3.43 -12.70 -7.76
CA VAL A 126 -2.83 -12.69 -6.41
C VAL A 126 -3.59 -13.60 -5.44
N GLY A 127 -4.92 -13.55 -5.45
CA GLY A 127 -5.77 -14.40 -4.62
C GLY A 127 -5.56 -15.88 -4.93
N LEU A 128 -5.63 -16.26 -6.21
CA LEU A 128 -5.47 -17.65 -6.63
C LEU A 128 -4.11 -18.22 -6.25
N VAL A 129 -3.01 -17.51 -6.52
CA VAL A 129 -1.66 -18.00 -6.16
C VAL A 129 -1.39 -18.00 -4.66
N SER A 130 -2.19 -17.27 -3.88
CA SER A 130 -2.05 -17.21 -2.41
C SER A 130 -2.80 -18.33 -1.68
N LEU A 131 -3.71 -19.06 -2.35
CA LEU A 131 -4.48 -20.16 -1.75
C LEU A 131 -3.62 -21.19 -0.99
N PRO A 132 -2.43 -21.63 -1.46
CA PRO A 132 -1.62 -22.59 -0.72
C PRO A 132 -0.94 -22.04 0.53
N VAL A 133 -0.84 -20.71 0.68
CA VAL A 133 -0.08 -20.06 1.76
C VAL A 133 -1.01 -19.42 2.79
N THR A 134 -2.06 -18.73 2.33
CA THR A 134 -3.03 -18.01 3.15
C THR A 134 -4.46 -18.33 2.70
N PRO A 135 -4.92 -19.60 2.79
CA PRO A 135 -6.15 -20.08 2.15
C PRO A 135 -7.40 -19.29 2.54
N THR A 136 -7.58 -19.02 3.84
CA THR A 136 -8.74 -18.25 4.33
C THR A 136 -8.75 -16.84 3.76
N LEU A 137 -7.60 -16.16 3.79
CA LEU A 137 -7.49 -14.80 3.29
C LEU A 137 -7.71 -14.73 1.76
N ALA A 138 -7.05 -15.62 1.03
CA ALA A 138 -7.16 -15.74 -0.40
C ALA A 138 -8.61 -16.02 -0.83
N ALA A 139 -9.29 -16.94 -0.14
CA ALA A 139 -10.70 -17.23 -0.38
C ALA A 139 -11.58 -15.99 -0.16
N THR A 140 -11.40 -15.27 0.96
CA THR A 140 -12.14 -14.03 1.23
C THR A 140 -11.90 -12.96 0.17
N LEU A 141 -10.67 -12.79 -0.32
CA LEU A 141 -10.38 -11.87 -1.43
C LEU A 141 -11.10 -12.30 -2.72
N LEU A 142 -11.09 -13.59 -3.04
CA LEU A 142 -11.77 -14.14 -4.22
C LEU A 142 -13.30 -14.05 -4.10
N ASP A 143 -13.86 -14.18 -2.90
CA ASP A 143 -15.28 -13.92 -2.62
C ASP A 143 -15.64 -12.47 -2.93
N GLN A 144 -14.81 -11.52 -2.47
CA GLN A 144 -15.01 -10.08 -2.72
C GLN A 144 -14.88 -9.68 -4.20
N LEU A 145 -14.18 -10.50 -5.00
CA LEU A 145 -14.07 -10.38 -6.46
C LEU A 145 -15.18 -11.16 -7.20
N ALA A 146 -16.13 -11.76 -6.49
CA ALA A 146 -17.19 -12.60 -7.04
C ALA A 146 -16.68 -13.82 -7.86
N VAL A 147 -15.49 -14.34 -7.53
CA VAL A 147 -14.93 -15.53 -8.20
C VAL A 147 -15.57 -16.79 -7.62
N PRO A 148 -16.27 -17.62 -8.41
CA PRO A 148 -16.93 -18.81 -7.89
C PRO A 148 -15.91 -19.88 -7.46
N THR A 149 -16.30 -20.76 -6.53
CA THR A 149 -15.38 -21.74 -5.91
C THR A 149 -14.77 -22.74 -6.91
N ASP A 150 -15.53 -23.14 -7.93
CA ASP A 150 -15.07 -24.00 -9.04
C ASP A 150 -14.04 -23.30 -9.94
N GLY A 151 -14.06 -21.96 -9.99
CA GLY A 151 -13.05 -21.13 -10.64
C GLY A 151 -11.77 -20.95 -9.83
N ARG A 152 -11.66 -21.49 -8.61
CA ARG A 152 -10.51 -21.26 -7.71
C ARG A 152 -9.39 -22.27 -7.87
N MET A 153 -8.92 -22.43 -9.10
CA MET A 153 -7.86 -23.36 -9.47
C MET A 153 -6.76 -22.63 -10.25
N PHE A 154 -5.54 -23.14 -10.22
CA PHE A 154 -4.45 -22.61 -11.06
C PHE A 154 -4.75 -22.75 -12.56
N ALA A 155 -5.52 -23.77 -12.96
CA ALA A 155 -5.98 -23.91 -14.34
C ALA A 155 -6.77 -22.68 -14.82
N SER A 156 -7.47 -21.97 -13.92
CA SER A 156 -8.21 -20.74 -14.23
C SER A 156 -7.33 -19.51 -14.50
N LEU A 157 -5.99 -19.67 -14.40
CA LEU A 157 -5.01 -18.65 -14.76
C LEU A 157 -4.32 -18.95 -16.10
N GLU A 158 -4.55 -20.13 -16.66
CA GLU A 158 -3.94 -20.50 -17.94
C GLU A 158 -4.55 -19.64 -19.07
N PRO A 159 -3.74 -19.17 -20.03
CA PRO A 159 -4.22 -18.34 -21.13
C PRO A 159 -5.32 -19.03 -21.95
N GLY A 160 -6.32 -18.27 -22.39
CA GLY A 160 -7.36 -18.76 -23.31
C GLY A 160 -8.46 -19.61 -22.65
N THR A 161 -8.50 -19.65 -21.31
CA THR A 161 -9.53 -20.36 -20.55
C THR A 161 -10.84 -19.58 -20.43
N GLY A 162 -10.83 -18.27 -20.70
CA GLY A 162 -12.00 -17.40 -20.52
C GLY A 162 -12.43 -17.25 -19.05
N SER A 163 -11.51 -17.51 -18.12
CA SER A 163 -11.75 -17.49 -16.67
C SER A 163 -11.47 -16.11 -16.04
N GLU A 164 -11.14 -15.11 -16.84
CA GLU A 164 -10.98 -13.73 -16.42
C GLU A 164 -12.30 -13.16 -15.86
N LEU A 165 -12.20 -12.08 -15.08
CA LEU A 165 -13.40 -11.42 -14.55
C LEU A 165 -14.29 -10.89 -15.68
N VAL A 166 -15.57 -11.30 -15.66
CA VAL A 166 -16.55 -10.87 -16.65
C VAL A 166 -17.21 -9.56 -16.21
N GLY A 167 -17.14 -8.54 -17.06
CA GLY A 167 -17.81 -7.26 -16.84
C GLY A 167 -19.32 -7.41 -16.65
N GLY A 168 -19.89 -6.61 -15.75
CA GLY A 168 -21.31 -6.68 -15.39
C GLY A 168 -21.66 -7.73 -14.33
N THR A 169 -20.71 -8.55 -13.87
CA THR A 169 -20.96 -9.50 -12.78
C THR A 169 -21.24 -8.74 -11.47
N PRO A 170 -22.33 -9.03 -10.73
CA PRO A 170 -22.61 -8.39 -9.45
C PRO A 170 -21.48 -8.59 -8.43
N LEU A 171 -21.02 -7.49 -7.84
CA LEU A 171 -20.03 -7.50 -6.77
C LEU A 171 -20.73 -7.50 -5.41
N PRO A 172 -20.18 -8.23 -4.41
CA PRO A 172 -20.63 -8.09 -3.04
C PRO A 172 -20.27 -6.70 -2.48
N GLU A 173 -20.93 -6.32 -1.39
CA GLU A 173 -20.58 -5.08 -0.69
C GLU A 173 -19.12 -5.15 -0.20
N PRO A 174 -18.28 -4.16 -0.54
CA PRO A 174 -16.87 -4.18 -0.21
C PRO A 174 -16.62 -4.12 1.30
N SER A 175 -15.76 -5.01 1.79
CA SER A 175 -15.41 -5.10 3.21
C SER A 175 -13.89 -5.14 3.42
N VAL A 176 -13.45 -4.77 4.62
CA VAL A 176 -12.04 -4.87 5.00
C VAL A 176 -11.68 -6.34 5.19
N ILE A 177 -10.88 -6.88 4.28
CA ILE A 177 -10.48 -8.30 4.29
C ILE A 177 -9.31 -8.61 5.24
N ILE A 178 -8.45 -7.62 5.52
CA ILE A 178 -7.26 -7.78 6.36
C ILE A 178 -7.21 -6.66 7.40
N PRO A 179 -7.81 -6.87 8.60
CA PRO A 179 -7.70 -5.90 9.67
C PRO A 179 -6.25 -5.77 10.14
N ARG A 180 -5.88 -4.60 10.64
CA ARG A 180 -4.58 -4.40 11.29
C ARG A 180 -4.53 -5.26 12.55
N TYR A 181 -3.38 -5.90 12.78
CA TYR A 181 -3.13 -6.62 14.01
C TYR A 181 -2.77 -5.64 15.12
N GLN A 182 -3.54 -5.70 16.20
CA GLN A 182 -3.22 -5.07 17.48
C GLN A 182 -2.93 -6.17 18.49
N PRO A 183 -1.77 -6.15 19.15
CA PRO A 183 -1.54 -7.06 20.28
C PRO A 183 -2.59 -6.76 21.37
N PRO A 184 -3.07 -7.78 22.10
CA PRO A 184 -3.95 -7.54 23.22
C PRO A 184 -3.28 -6.58 24.20
N GLU A 185 -4.02 -5.61 24.73
CA GLU A 185 -3.53 -4.76 25.83
C GLU A 185 -3.04 -5.69 26.93
N THR A 186 -1.74 -5.63 27.21
CA THR A 186 -1.17 -6.37 28.34
C THR A 186 -1.74 -5.71 29.59
N PRO A 187 -2.50 -6.41 30.44
CA PRO A 187 -2.93 -5.85 31.71
C PRO A 187 -1.67 -5.38 32.46
N ALA A 188 -1.73 -4.19 33.07
CA ALA A 188 -0.60 -3.53 33.74
C ALA A 188 0.02 -4.32 34.93
N ASP A 189 -0.38 -5.57 35.15
CA ASP A 189 -0.01 -6.42 36.30
C ASP A 189 0.45 -7.84 35.89
N ALA A 190 0.88 -8.07 34.64
CA ALA A 190 1.51 -9.35 34.30
C ALA A 190 2.94 -9.42 34.91
N PRO A 191 3.26 -10.44 35.74
CA PRO A 191 4.60 -10.60 36.31
C PRO A 191 5.63 -10.87 35.21
N PRO A 192 6.89 -10.40 35.36
CA PRO A 192 7.90 -10.52 34.33
C PRO A 192 8.18 -11.99 34.04
N THR A 193 7.77 -12.46 32.86
CA THR A 193 8.16 -13.79 32.36
C THR A 193 9.64 -13.77 32.03
N ALA A 194 10.31 -14.82 32.50
CA ALA A 194 11.74 -15.13 32.47
C ALA A 194 12.54 -14.56 31.29
N ALA A 195 13.66 -13.92 31.65
CA ALA A 195 14.71 -13.44 30.78
C ALA A 195 15.26 -14.54 29.86
N GLN A 196 15.38 -14.23 28.57
CA GLN A 196 16.36 -14.88 27.69
C GLN A 196 17.75 -14.30 27.96
N PRO A 197 18.82 -15.11 27.94
CA PRO A 197 20.17 -14.67 28.29
C PRO A 197 20.75 -13.72 27.24
N ALA A 198 21.42 -12.68 27.75
CA ALA A 198 22.03 -11.60 26.99
C ALA A 198 23.14 -12.07 26.05
N ALA A 199 23.06 -11.67 24.78
CA ALA A 199 24.22 -11.54 23.90
C ALA A 199 24.71 -10.08 23.95
N ALA A 200 26.03 -9.91 24.05
CA ALA A 200 26.73 -8.65 24.23
C ALA A 200 26.45 -7.62 23.09
N PRO A 201 26.52 -6.30 23.38
CA PRO A 201 25.95 -5.29 22.51
C PRO A 201 26.89 -4.99 21.32
N ALA A 202 26.35 -5.11 20.11
CA ALA A 202 26.82 -4.29 18.99
C ALA A 202 26.27 -2.86 19.20
N PRO A 203 27.01 -1.79 18.84
CA PRO A 203 26.67 -0.42 19.21
C PRO A 203 25.33 -0.03 18.59
N SER A 204 24.30 0.09 19.44
CA SER A 204 23.05 0.73 19.08
C SER A 204 23.31 2.21 18.86
N LEU A 205 22.96 2.70 17.67
CA LEU A 205 22.75 4.13 17.45
C LEU A 205 21.79 4.63 18.54
N PRO A 206 22.07 5.78 19.18
CA PRO A 206 21.25 6.24 20.29
C PRO A 206 19.81 6.47 19.82
N ALA A 207 18.86 5.96 20.61
CA ALA A 207 17.48 6.39 20.51
C ALA A 207 17.46 7.89 20.85
N LEU A 208 16.97 8.71 19.91
CA LEU A 208 16.82 10.15 20.09
C LEU A 208 15.82 10.40 21.23
N GLU A 209 16.30 10.56 22.45
CA GLU A 209 15.49 11.04 23.58
C GLU A 209 15.68 12.55 23.71
N GLY A 210 14.58 13.28 23.89
CA GLY A 210 14.53 14.70 24.30
C GLY A 210 15.21 15.70 23.35
N PRO A 211 16.39 16.26 23.70
CA PRO A 211 17.03 17.37 22.98
C PRO A 211 17.31 17.09 21.50
N GLU A 212 17.52 15.84 21.11
CA GLU A 212 17.82 15.48 19.71
C GLU A 212 16.56 15.50 18.83
N MET A 213 15.37 15.26 19.40
CA MET A 213 14.10 15.42 18.69
C MET A 213 13.76 16.89 18.49
N GLU A 214 14.00 17.72 19.50
CA GLU A 214 13.81 19.17 19.41
C GLU A 214 14.72 19.79 18.35
N ALA A 215 15.98 19.33 18.26
CA ALA A 215 16.91 19.73 17.20
C ALA A 215 16.46 19.26 15.80
N LEU A 216 15.89 18.06 15.67
CA LEU A 216 15.35 17.57 14.40
C LEU A 216 14.11 18.37 13.97
N GLU A 217 13.20 18.67 14.89
CA GLU A 217 12.04 19.52 14.65
C GLU A 217 12.45 20.94 14.21
N GLU A 218 13.47 21.51 14.83
CA GLU A 218 14.01 22.83 14.47
C GLU A 218 14.61 22.82 13.06
N ARG A 219 15.35 21.76 12.68
CA ARG A 219 15.90 21.59 11.33
C ARG A 219 14.80 21.43 10.28
N VAL A 220 13.76 20.64 10.56
CA VAL A 220 12.59 20.50 9.67
C VAL A 220 11.87 21.85 9.50
N ARG A 221 11.73 22.62 10.59
CA ARG A 221 11.11 23.95 10.58
C ARG A 221 11.91 24.95 9.74
N ALA A 222 13.22 25.05 9.99
CA ALA A 222 14.12 25.94 9.27
C ALA A 222 14.16 25.63 7.76
N GLN A 223 14.23 24.34 7.39
CA GLN A 223 14.22 23.93 5.99
C GLN A 223 12.86 24.24 5.32
N GLY A 224 11.75 24.08 6.05
CA GLY A 224 10.42 24.46 5.57
C GLY A 224 10.25 25.97 5.35
N GLU A 225 10.99 26.81 6.07
CA GLU A 225 11.05 28.26 5.85
C GLU A 225 11.93 28.63 4.67
N ALA A 226 13.07 27.96 4.49
CA ALA A 226 13.93 28.12 3.31
C ALA A 226 13.18 27.79 2.01
N VAL A 227 12.42 26.69 1.95
CA VAL A 227 11.58 26.34 0.80
C VAL A 227 10.52 27.43 0.53
N ARG A 228 9.91 27.99 1.59
CA ARG A 228 8.92 29.08 1.45
C ARG A 228 9.56 30.39 0.97
N ALA A 229 10.76 30.70 1.42
CA ALA A 229 11.51 31.88 1.00
C ALA A 229 11.95 31.77 -0.47
N LEU A 230 12.49 30.62 -0.89
CA LEU A 230 12.87 30.35 -2.29
C LEU A 230 11.66 30.44 -3.23
N LYS A 231 10.51 29.90 -2.81
CA LYS A 231 9.26 30.00 -3.56
C LYS A 231 8.72 31.43 -3.65
N ALA A 232 8.90 32.25 -2.61
CA ALA A 232 8.47 33.65 -2.59
C ALA A 232 9.41 34.57 -3.38
N ALA A 233 10.69 34.22 -3.48
CA ALA A 233 11.69 34.95 -4.25
C ALA A 233 11.65 34.63 -5.77
N GLY A 234 10.83 33.65 -6.19
CA GLY A 234 10.82 33.17 -7.58
C GLY A 234 12.15 32.54 -7.99
N GLY A 235 12.81 31.86 -7.03
CA GLY A 235 14.13 31.28 -7.24
C GLY A 235 14.16 30.12 -8.23
N ASP A 236 15.38 29.77 -8.64
CA ASP A 236 15.72 28.68 -9.55
C ASP A 236 15.03 27.35 -9.19
N ASP A 237 14.41 26.71 -10.19
CA ASP A 237 13.58 25.51 -10.03
C ASP A 237 14.41 24.31 -9.53
N ASP A 238 15.69 24.23 -9.90
CA ASP A 238 16.63 23.22 -9.43
C ASP A 238 16.96 23.42 -7.93
N ALA A 239 17.16 24.67 -7.51
CA ALA A 239 17.37 25.01 -6.10
C ALA A 239 16.10 24.74 -5.25
N LEU A 240 14.91 24.96 -5.80
CA LEU A 240 13.65 24.63 -5.14
C LEU A 240 13.47 23.10 -5.03
N GLY A 241 13.79 22.35 -6.08
CA GLY A 241 13.76 20.89 -6.09
C GLY A 241 14.70 20.28 -5.05
N ALA A 242 15.95 20.74 -4.99
CA ALA A 242 16.92 20.31 -3.99
C ALA A 242 16.46 20.62 -2.56
N ALA A 243 15.92 21.83 -2.32
CA ALA A 243 15.44 22.22 -1.00
C ALA A 243 14.23 21.41 -0.53
N VAL A 244 13.33 21.02 -1.45
CA VAL A 244 12.18 20.15 -1.18
C VAL A 244 12.63 18.71 -0.89
N ALA A 245 13.63 18.20 -1.62
CA ALA A 245 14.20 16.87 -1.36
C ALA A 245 14.80 16.79 0.05
N SER A 246 15.62 17.77 0.46
CA SER A 246 16.16 17.83 1.83
C SER A 246 15.06 17.92 2.90
N LEU A 247 13.94 18.60 2.60
CA LEU A 247 12.81 18.69 3.54
C LEU A 247 12.10 17.35 3.72
N LEU A 248 11.95 16.57 2.65
CA LEU A 248 11.34 15.23 2.70
C LEU A 248 12.23 14.25 3.47
N GLU A 249 13.55 14.31 3.25
CA GLU A 249 14.53 13.47 3.96
C GLU A 249 14.55 13.77 5.47
N LEU A 250 14.48 15.04 5.87
CA LEU A 250 14.38 15.42 7.29
C LEU A 250 13.04 14.98 7.90
N LYS A 251 11.93 14.99 7.14
CA LYS A 251 10.62 14.53 7.63
C LYS A 251 10.53 13.02 7.77
N ALA A 252 11.25 12.26 6.94
CA ALA A 252 11.32 10.79 7.06
C ALA A 252 12.02 10.32 8.35
N GLN A 253 12.76 11.22 9.01
CA GLN A 253 13.40 10.96 10.30
C GLN A 253 12.47 11.23 11.49
N LEU A 254 11.29 11.81 11.26
CA LEU A 254 10.27 12.06 12.30
C LEU A 254 9.35 10.84 12.44
N PRO A 255 8.92 10.44 13.66
CA PRO A 255 7.96 9.36 13.84
C PRO A 255 6.63 9.62 13.13
N ASP A 256 6.02 8.58 12.55
CA ASP A 256 4.73 8.70 11.86
C ASP A 256 3.64 9.26 12.78
N GLY A 257 2.97 10.33 12.32
CA GLY A 257 1.93 11.03 13.08
C GLY A 257 2.43 12.10 14.06
N HIS A 258 3.74 12.36 14.10
CA HIS A 258 4.30 13.43 14.94
C HIS A 258 3.95 14.83 14.37
N GLU A 259 2.99 15.51 14.99
CA GLU A 259 2.64 16.88 14.64
C GLU A 259 3.71 17.87 15.12
N LEU A 260 4.36 18.56 14.18
CA LEU A 260 5.24 19.69 14.48
C LEU A 260 4.44 20.76 15.23
N LYS A 261 4.77 21.01 16.50
CA LYS A 261 4.16 22.09 17.28
C LYS A 261 4.45 23.44 16.61
N GLY A 262 3.41 24.09 16.11
CA GLY A 262 3.41 25.51 15.78
C GLY A 262 3.66 25.85 14.30
N GLY A 263 2.56 25.96 13.55
CA GLY A 263 2.52 26.56 12.21
C GLY A 263 1.20 27.27 11.95
N GLY A 264 0.62 27.90 12.98
CA GLY A 264 -0.65 28.61 12.90
C GLY A 264 -0.63 29.71 11.85
N ARG A 265 -1.25 29.44 10.70
CA ARG A 265 -1.58 30.43 9.68
C ARG A 265 -2.56 31.44 10.29
N LYS A 266 -2.05 32.55 10.84
CA LYS A 266 -2.89 33.70 11.26
C LYS A 266 -3.74 34.15 10.07
N LYS A 267 -5.02 33.79 10.06
CA LYS A 267 -6.02 34.34 9.13
C LYS A 267 -6.04 35.86 9.30
N LYS A 268 -5.51 36.61 8.32
CA LYS A 268 -5.72 38.06 8.21
C LYS A 268 -7.23 38.32 8.05
N LYS A 269 -7.84 38.88 9.08
CA LYS A 269 -9.23 39.36 9.09
C LYS A 269 -9.33 40.53 8.10
N LYS A 270 -9.96 40.33 6.95
CA LYS A 270 -10.23 41.39 5.96
C LYS A 270 -11.29 42.33 6.55
N LYS A 271 -10.87 43.52 7.00
CA LYS A 271 -11.79 44.61 7.37
C LYS A 271 -12.42 45.16 6.09
N ASN A 272 -13.74 45.07 5.96
CA ASN A 272 -14.49 45.85 4.98
C ASN A 272 -14.36 47.33 5.32
N ALA A 273 -13.99 48.15 4.33
CA ALA A 273 -14.18 49.59 4.35
C ALA A 273 -15.45 49.92 3.55
N PRO A 274 -16.32 50.83 4.00
CA PRO A 274 -17.46 51.29 3.21
C PRO A 274 -17.00 52.27 2.12
N ALA A 275 -17.67 52.20 0.96
CA ALA A 275 -17.44 53.06 -0.19
C ALA A 275 -17.90 54.52 0.07
N PRO A 276 -17.21 55.54 -0.46
CA PRO A 276 -17.75 56.89 -0.50
C PRO A 276 -18.69 57.09 -1.69
N ALA A 277 -19.66 57.99 -1.50
CA ALA A 277 -20.68 58.42 -2.44
C ALA A 277 -20.12 59.19 -3.65
#